data_AF-A0A352RY46-F1
#
_entry.id   AF-A0A352RY46-F1
#
_cell.length_a   1.000
_cell.length_b   1.000
_cell.length_c   1.000
_cell.angle_alpha   90.00
_cell.angle_beta   90.00
_cell.angle_gamma   90.00
#
_symmetry.space_group_name_H-M   'P 1'
#
loop_
_entity.id
_entity.type
_entity.pdbx_description
1 polymer ?
#
loop_
_entity_poly.entity_id
_entity_poly.type
_entity_poly.pdbx_seq_one_letter_code
_entity_poly.pdbx_strand_id
1 'polypeptide(L)'
;FWLMFIGMNVTFFPMHFLGLAGMPRRYADYPTQFTDFNAIASIGALGFGLMQVYFFFFVVLPSYRGGQAAGDKPWDGAEGLEWTVPSPAPFHTFEEPPVVK
;
A
#
# COMPACT_ATOMS: atom_id res chain seq x y z
N PHE A 1 -6.53 1.60 -5.09
CA PHE A 1 -6.98 1.11 -3.77
C PHE A 1 -7.83 -0.15 -3.90
N TRP A 2 -9.05 -0.10 -4.43
CA TRP A 2 -9.98 -1.25 -4.48
C TRP A 2 -9.41 -2.51 -5.13
N LEU A 3 -8.74 -2.39 -6.28
CA LEU A 3 -8.12 -3.53 -6.94
C LEU A 3 -6.98 -4.16 -6.11
N MET A 4 -6.21 -3.36 -5.39
CA MET A 4 -5.20 -3.86 -4.45
C MET A 4 -5.85 -4.56 -3.25
N PHE A 5 -6.94 -4.00 -2.71
CA PHE A 5 -7.69 -4.62 -1.62
C PHE A 5 -8.27 -5.98 -2.04
N ILE A 6 -8.91 -6.06 -3.21
CA ILE A 6 -9.43 -7.32 -3.74
C ILE A 6 -8.30 -8.31 -4.01
N GLY A 7 -7.22 -7.88 -4.67
CA GLY A 7 -6.06 -8.74 -4.95
C GLY A 7 -5.41 -9.30 -3.69
N MET A 8 -5.26 -8.48 -2.65
CA MET A 8 -4.77 -8.91 -1.34
C MET A 8 -5.69 -9.98 -0.73
N ASN A 9 -7.00 -9.75 -0.70
CA ASN A 9 -7.93 -10.73 -0.16
C ASN A 9 -7.93 -12.04 -0.95
N VAL A 10 -7.93 -11.99 -2.29
CA VAL A 10 -7.89 -13.19 -3.14
C VAL A 10 -6.57 -13.97 -2.96
N THR A 11 -5.47 -13.29 -2.63
CA THR A 11 -4.17 -13.93 -2.37
C THR A 11 -4.14 -14.64 -1.01
N PHE A 12 -4.54 -13.92 0.06
CA PHE A 12 -4.36 -14.39 1.44
C PHE A 12 -5.54 -15.18 1.99
N PHE A 13 -6.75 -14.98 1.48
CA PHE A 13 -7.92 -15.69 1.97
C PHE A 13 -7.83 -17.21 1.71
N PRO A 14 -7.44 -17.71 0.51
CA PRO A 14 -7.20 -19.14 0.29
C PRO A 14 -6.17 -19.77 1.22
N MET A 15 -5.18 -19.00 1.68
CA MET A 15 -4.13 -19.51 2.58
C MET A 15 -4.69 -19.94 3.95
N HIS A 16 -5.81 -19.37 4.40
CA HIS A 16 -6.46 -19.79 5.63
C HIS A 16 -6.99 -21.23 5.50
N PHE A 17 -7.62 -21.56 4.36
CA PHE A 17 -8.08 -22.91 4.09
C PHE A 17 -6.93 -23.89 3.88
N LEU A 18 -5.85 -23.48 3.20
CA LEU A 18 -4.64 -24.29 3.07
C LEU A 18 -4.00 -24.61 4.42
N GLY A 19 -3.93 -23.63 5.33
CA GLY A 19 -3.43 -23.83 6.68
C GLY A 19 -4.29 -24.80 7.49
N LEU A 20 -5.62 -24.67 7.41
CA LEU A 20 -6.55 -25.60 8.06
C LEU A 20 -6.48 -27.02 7.49
N ALA A 21 -6.22 -27.13 6.19
CA ALA A 21 -6.04 -28.41 5.51
C ALA A 21 -4.64 -29.04 5.75
N GLY A 22 -3.81 -28.41 6.58
CA GLY A 22 -2.56 -28.98 7.08
C GLY A 22 -1.32 -28.70 6.21
N MET A 23 -1.39 -27.76 5.26
CA MET A 23 -0.20 -27.32 4.51
C MET A 23 0.73 -26.52 5.43
N PRO A 24 1.92 -27.05 5.80
CA PRO A 24 2.81 -26.33 6.70
C PRO A 24 3.57 -25.24 5.93
N ARG A 25 4.04 -24.22 6.65
CA ARG A 25 4.78 -23.09 6.05
C ARG A 25 6.16 -23.51 5.53
N ARG A 26 6.67 -22.78 4.53
CA ARG A 26 8.06 -22.88 4.00
C ARG A 26 8.38 -24.19 3.27
N TYR A 27 7.43 -24.73 2.52
CA TYR A 27 7.66 -25.86 1.61
C TYR A 27 7.80 -25.36 0.16
N ALA A 28 8.73 -25.95 -0.58
CA ALA A 28 8.98 -25.62 -1.98
C ALA A 28 7.97 -26.31 -2.91
N ASP A 29 7.48 -27.48 -2.52
CA ASP A 29 6.54 -28.33 -3.23
C ASP A 29 5.37 -28.72 -2.33
N TYR A 30 4.23 -29.05 -2.96
CA TYR A 30 3.01 -29.46 -2.28
C TYR A 30 2.30 -30.59 -3.03
N PRO A 31 1.58 -31.48 -2.33
CA PRO A 31 0.75 -32.50 -2.96
C PRO A 31 -0.36 -31.89 -3.83
N THR A 32 -0.78 -32.61 -4.88
CA THR A 32 -1.76 -32.16 -5.89
C THR A 32 -3.12 -31.74 -5.31
N GLN A 33 -3.46 -32.19 -4.09
CA GLN A 33 -4.68 -31.80 -3.37
C GLN A 33 -4.73 -30.31 -2.99
N PHE A 34 -3.59 -29.61 -2.96
CA PHE A 34 -3.51 -28.19 -2.61
C PHE A 34 -3.36 -27.28 -3.83
N THR A 35 -3.34 -27.83 -5.04
CA THR A 35 -3.07 -27.09 -6.27
C THR A 35 -4.10 -26.00 -6.54
N ASP A 36 -5.40 -26.27 -6.34
CA ASP A 36 -6.46 -25.32 -6.68
C ASP A 36 -6.36 -24.02 -5.85
N PHE A 37 -6.18 -24.14 -4.53
CA PHE A 37 -6.04 -22.98 -3.65
C PHE A 37 -4.72 -22.23 -3.88
N ASN A 38 -3.62 -22.94 -4.16
CA ASN A 38 -2.34 -22.31 -4.49
C ASN A 38 -2.40 -21.60 -5.86
N ALA A 39 -3.14 -22.13 -6.83
CA ALA A 39 -3.35 -21.50 -8.12
C ALA A 39 -4.15 -20.19 -7.98
N ILE A 40 -5.24 -20.19 -7.21
CA ILE A 40 -6.03 -18.98 -6.93
C ILE A 40 -5.16 -17.93 -6.22
N ALA A 41 -4.39 -18.35 -5.21
CA ALA A 41 -3.48 -17.45 -4.49
C ALA A 41 -2.41 -16.86 -5.44
N SER A 42 -1.90 -17.64 -6.39
CA SER A 42 -0.90 -17.19 -7.37
C SER A 42 -1.48 -16.17 -8.35
N ILE A 43 -2.71 -16.38 -8.84
CA ILE A 43 -3.41 -15.42 -9.70
C ILE A 43 -3.68 -14.12 -8.93
N GLY A 44 -4.13 -14.23 -7.68
CA GLY A 44 -4.30 -13.08 -6.78
C GLY A 44 -3.01 -12.30 -6.59
N ALA A 45 -1.89 -13.00 -6.33
CA ALA A 45 -0.59 -12.40 -6.09
C ALA A 45 -0.06 -11.68 -7.34
N LEU A 46 -0.23 -12.29 -8.52
CA LEU A 46 0.12 -11.65 -9.78
C LEU A 46 -0.72 -10.40 -10.03
N GLY A 47 -2.03 -10.47 -9.81
CA GLY A 47 -2.93 -9.33 -9.91
C GLY A 47 -2.54 -8.19 -8.97
N PHE A 48 -2.23 -8.52 -7.70
CA PHE A 48 -1.74 -7.55 -6.71
C PHE A 48 -0.43 -6.89 -7.15
N GLY A 49 0.53 -7.69 -7.63
CA GLY A 49 1.82 -7.19 -8.14
C GLY A 49 1.66 -6.24 -9.32
N LEU A 50 0.79 -6.57 -10.29
CA LEU A 50 0.50 -5.70 -11.43
C LEU A 50 -0.15 -4.37 -11.00
N MET A 51 -1.04 -4.40 -10.00
CA MET A 51 -1.63 -3.17 -9.47
C MET A 51 -0.61 -2.28 -8.75
N GLN A 52 0.40 -2.86 -8.10
CA GLN A 52 1.50 -2.11 -7.50
C GLN A 52 2.37 -1.43 -8.56
N VAL A 53 2.66 -2.14 -9.66
CA VAL A 53 3.39 -1.58 -10.81
C VAL A 53 2.59 -0.44 -11.44
N TYR A 54 1.29 -0.62 -11.64
CA TYR A 54 0.40 0.44 -12.12
C TYR A 54 0.45 1.67 -11.21
N PHE A 55 0.33 1.49 -9.89
CA PHE A 55 0.42 2.59 -8.93
C PHE A 55 1.75 3.35 -9.04
N PHE A 56 2.86 2.63 -9.19
CA PHE A 56 4.17 3.24 -9.35
C PHE A 56 4.27 4.11 -10.62
N PHE A 57 3.86 3.59 -11.77
CA PHE A 57 4.02 4.31 -13.04
C PHE A 57 3.01 5.44 -13.25
N PHE A 58 1.78 5.30 -12.77
CA PHE A 58 0.72 6.26 -13.05
C PHE A 58 0.47 7.26 -11.92
N VAL A 59 0.86 6.94 -10.67
CA VAL A 59 0.68 7.85 -9.53
C VAL A 59 2.04 8.37 -9.06
N VAL A 60 2.98 7.49 -8.69
CA VAL A 60 4.25 7.92 -8.08
C VAL A 60 5.15 8.66 -9.07
N LEU A 61 5.33 8.10 -10.27
CA LEU A 61 6.26 8.65 -11.26
C LEU A 61 5.86 10.06 -11.74
N PRO A 62 4.58 10.36 -12.05
CA PRO A 62 4.16 11.72 -12.39
C PRO A 62 4.27 12.69 -11.20
N SER A 63 3.92 12.25 -9.99
CA SER A 63 4.07 13.08 -8.79
C SER A 63 5.53 13.46 -8.54
N TYR A 64 6.47 12.54 -8.73
CA TYR A 64 7.90 12.81 -8.57
C TYR A 64 8.48 13.72 -9.67
N ARG A 65 7.98 13.62 -10.90
CA ARG A 65 8.47 14.39 -12.05
C ARG A 65 7.93 15.83 -12.13
N GLY A 66 7.21 16.30 -11.13
CA GLY A 66 6.65 17.65 -11.08
C GLY A 66 5.14 17.68 -11.25
N GLY A 67 4.43 16.82 -10.50
CA GLY A 67 2.98 16.95 -10.34
C GLY A 67 2.59 18.30 -9.71
N GLN A 68 1.29 18.58 -9.63
CA GLN A 68 0.77 19.82 -9.04
C GLN A 68 1.39 20.08 -7.67
N ALA A 69 1.95 21.28 -7.48
CA ALA A 69 2.50 21.69 -6.20
C ALA A 69 1.41 21.62 -5.13
N ALA A 70 1.68 20.87 -4.06
CA ALA A 70 0.78 20.79 -2.93
C ALA A 70 0.72 22.18 -2.26
N GLY A 71 -0.49 22.66 -1.96
CA GLY A 71 -0.65 23.84 -1.10
C GLY A 71 -0.22 23.54 0.34
N ASP A 72 -0.09 24.58 1.16
CA ASP A 72 0.40 24.46 2.54
C ASP A 72 -0.47 23.52 3.41
N LYS A 73 -1.77 23.44 3.10
CA LYS A 73 -2.70 22.45 3.68
C LYS A 73 -3.38 21.66 2.56
N PRO A 74 -2.81 20.54 2.11
CA PRO A 74 -3.37 19.76 1.00
C PRO A 74 -4.55 18.86 1.41
N TRP A 75 -4.80 18.70 2.72
CA TRP A 75 -5.88 17.85 3.24
C TRP A 75 -6.88 18.65 4.08
N ASP A 76 -8.15 18.55 3.72
CA ASP A 76 -9.25 19.13 4.50
C ASP A 76 -9.42 18.36 5.83
N GLY A 77 -9.41 19.08 6.95
CA GLY A 77 -9.50 18.48 8.28
C GLY A 77 -8.17 18.01 8.88
N ALA A 78 -7.04 18.31 8.25
CA ALA A 78 -5.74 18.09 8.86
C ALA A 78 -5.56 19.01 10.08
N GLU A 79 -5.40 18.40 11.25
CA GLU A 79 -5.19 19.04 12.55
C GLU A 79 -3.85 18.55 13.11
N GLY A 80 -2.90 19.47 13.23
CA GLY A 80 -1.52 19.18 13.61
C GLY A 80 -0.60 20.35 13.28
N LEU A 81 0.51 20.48 14.01
CA LEU A 81 1.49 21.54 13.79
C LEU A 81 2.23 21.37 12.46
N GLU A 82 2.26 20.16 11.90
CA GLU A 82 2.87 19.87 10.60
C GLU A 82 2.12 20.53 9.42
N TRP A 83 0.86 20.92 9.61
CA TRP A 83 0.01 21.55 8.59
C TRP A 83 -0.02 23.09 8.68
N THR A 84 0.76 23.68 9.59
CA THR A 84 0.99 25.14 9.65
C THR A 84 2.25 25.55 8.90
N VAL A 85 3.02 24.58 8.41
CA VAL A 85 4.30 24.77 7.72
C VAL A 85 4.05 24.79 6.20
N PRO A 86 4.76 25.64 5.43
CA PRO A 86 4.59 25.66 3.99
C PRO A 86 5.09 24.38 3.32
N SER A 87 4.57 24.10 2.11
CA SER A 87 5.01 22.97 1.27
C SER A 87 5.80 23.48 0.06
N PRO A 88 7.11 23.17 -0.10
CA PRO A 88 7.93 22.25 0.68
C PRO A 88 8.40 22.79 2.04
N ALA A 89 8.60 21.89 3.00
CA ALA A 89 9.02 22.27 4.35
C ALA A 89 10.40 22.97 4.34
N PRO A 90 10.56 24.09 5.09
CA PRO A 90 11.82 24.78 5.24
C PRO A 90 12.82 23.96 6.09
N PHE A 91 14.11 24.26 5.95
CA PHE A 91 15.18 23.56 6.69
C PHE A 91 15.05 23.71 8.22
N HIS A 92 14.58 24.87 8.68
CA HIS A 92 14.17 25.12 10.06
C HIS A 92 12.65 25.26 10.11
N THR A 93 11.98 24.30 10.77
CA THR A 93 10.51 24.16 10.75
C THR A 93 9.79 25.26 11.55
N PHE A 94 10.35 25.68 12.68
CA PHE A 94 9.79 26.75 13.51
C PHE A 94 10.94 27.61 14.07
N GLU A 95 10.92 28.91 13.81
CA GLU A 95 11.84 29.85 14.48
C GLU A 95 11.34 30.19 15.90
N GLU A 96 10.03 30.29 16.07
CA GLU A 96 9.38 30.46 17.36
C GLU A 96 8.63 29.18 17.76
N PRO A 97 8.80 28.67 19.00
CA PRO A 97 8.13 27.44 19.42
C PRO A 97 6.61 27.63 19.43
N PRO A 98 5.86 26.78 18.71
CA PRO A 98 4.41 26.89 18.67
C PRO A 98 3.81 26.57 20.04
N VAL A 99 2.85 27.38 20.47
CA VAL A 99 2.10 27.13 21.71
C VAL A 99 0.98 26.14 21.40
N VAL A 100 1.12 24.89 21.86
CA VAL A 100 0.06 23.88 21.82
C VAL A 100 -0.93 24.21 22.95
N LYS A 101 -2.20 24.43 22.61
CA LYS A 101 -3.30 24.56 23.57
C LYS A 101 -4.09 23.28 23.67
#